data_AF-R0MEY3-F1
#
_entry.id   AF-R0MEY3-F1
#
_cell.length_a   1.000
_cell.length_b   1.000
_cell.length_c   1.000
_cell.angle_alpha   90.00
_cell.angle_beta   90.00
_cell.angle_gamma   90.00
#
_symmetry.space_group_name_H-M   'P 1'
#
loop_
_entity.id
_entity.type
_entity.pdbx_description
1 polymer ?
#
loop_
_entity_poly.entity_id
_entity_poly.type
_entity_poly.pdbx_seq_one_letter_code
_entity_poly.pdbx_strand_id
1 'polypeptide(L)'
;MWSPLFNFFPLKNLYFFNHQMQNEITKPSEEQNEITKYSKPTGEQKEIHDKYLDSRNIIKLYSVEDLKCISKVDLYLLMDLDQYRDKDIPKNVLNHVYKQKKRQYHPDISRGPREAYLLVEKARDILGDKRLRKIYDSSFFNVQIPEDRIYQEDEFFEVFGKIFKEYARFSSEPVPQMDNDPISFYNFYLKSYKTNRIYIPIDEFFNLSKEERLDYTKKNPDKLTKLKNQDILQLKEIIRIAQKRDPRINSIINQIEEMRLEQEKEWSQEEIGALKKFCILLGKTKKINGRL
;
A
#
# COMPACT_ATOMS: atom_id res chain seq x y z
N MET A 1 -23.32 9.15 0.84
CA MET A 1 -22.40 8.02 1.06
C MET A 1 -21.21 8.56 1.83
N TRP A 2 -21.13 8.24 3.12
CA TRP A 2 -20.17 8.84 4.05
C TRP A 2 -18.94 7.95 4.14
N SER A 3 -17.78 8.49 3.76
CA SER A 3 -16.46 7.95 4.13
C SER A 3 -16.07 8.50 5.50
N PRO A 4 -15.60 7.69 6.45
CA PRO A 4 -15.12 8.21 7.72
C PRO A 4 -13.73 8.83 7.53
N LEU A 5 -13.65 10.15 7.73
CA LEU A 5 -12.40 10.88 7.88
C LEU A 5 -11.65 10.33 9.10
N PHE A 6 -10.57 9.58 8.84
CA PHE A 6 -9.62 9.18 9.87
C PHE A 6 -8.79 10.41 10.26
N ASN A 7 -9.20 11.10 11.33
CA ASN A 7 -8.34 12.02 12.06
C ASN A 7 -7.25 11.21 12.77
N PHE A 8 -6.09 11.09 12.13
CA PHE A 8 -4.88 10.62 12.78
C PHE A 8 -4.37 11.72 13.74
N PHE A 9 -4.55 11.52 15.05
CA PHE A 9 -3.81 12.27 16.06
C PHE A 9 -2.30 12.01 15.90
N PRO A 10 -1.42 12.98 16.19
CA PRO A 10 0.00 12.86 15.90
C PRO A 10 0.65 11.81 16.83
N LEU A 11 1.02 10.67 16.25
CA LEU A 11 1.71 9.52 16.88
C LEU A 11 3.14 9.83 17.37
N LYS A 12 3.51 11.08 17.63
CA LYS A 12 4.90 11.44 18.00
C LYS A 12 5.33 10.86 19.36
N ASN A 13 4.40 10.53 20.27
CA ASN A 13 4.72 9.94 21.57
C ASN A 13 4.60 8.41 21.66
N LEU A 14 4.06 7.72 20.66
CA LEU A 14 4.01 6.24 20.65
C LEU A 14 5.29 5.59 20.11
N TYR A 15 6.12 6.36 19.40
CA TYR A 15 7.42 5.90 18.90
C TYR A 15 8.45 5.63 20.01
N PHE A 16 8.24 6.17 21.21
CA PHE A 16 9.22 6.06 22.31
C PHE A 16 9.29 4.64 22.92
N PHE A 17 8.20 3.87 22.88
CA PHE A 17 8.14 2.58 23.59
C PHE A 17 8.86 1.44 22.86
N ASN A 18 8.93 1.48 21.51
CA ASN A 18 9.75 0.54 20.75
C ASN A 18 11.21 0.99 20.62
N HIS A 19 11.51 2.28 20.80
CA HIS A 19 12.88 2.80 20.69
C HIS A 19 13.76 2.46 21.90
N GLN A 20 13.17 2.32 23.09
CA GLN A 20 13.87 1.84 24.29
C GLN A 20 14.12 0.33 24.30
N MET A 21 13.53 -0.45 23.38
CA MET A 21 13.68 -1.91 23.38
C MET A 21 14.83 -2.43 22.49
N GLN A 22 15.48 -1.60 21.64
CA GLN A 22 16.39 -2.13 20.61
C GLN A 22 17.59 -1.23 20.21
N ASN A 23 17.91 -0.16 20.92
CA ASN A 23 19.19 0.53 20.72
C ASN A 23 20.29 -0.21 21.48
N GLU A 24 20.81 -1.31 20.92
CA GLU A 24 22.15 -1.83 21.28
C GLU A 24 22.63 -2.95 20.34
N ILE A 25 22.81 -2.66 19.05
CA ILE A 25 23.69 -3.49 18.20
C ILE A 25 24.42 -2.57 17.21
N THR A 26 25.57 -2.02 17.64
CA THR A 26 26.88 -2.03 16.95
C THR A 26 27.84 -0.94 17.45
N LYS A 27 28.69 -1.26 18.44
CA LYS A 27 30.18 -1.23 18.39
C LYS A 27 30.74 -1.65 19.76
N PRO A 28 31.95 -2.27 19.82
CA PRO A 28 32.37 -3.07 20.96
C PRO A 28 32.99 -2.18 22.04
N SER A 29 32.29 -2.02 23.16
CA SER A 29 32.85 -1.62 24.44
C SER A 29 32.30 -2.58 25.49
N GLU A 30 33.20 -3.06 26.35
CA GLU A 30 32.94 -4.00 27.43
C GLU A 30 31.98 -3.39 28.47
N GLU A 31 30.67 -3.45 28.22
CA GLU A 31 29.65 -3.09 29.19
C GLU A 31 28.58 -4.19 29.27
N GLN A 32 28.07 -4.36 30.47
CA GLN A 32 27.47 -5.57 30.99
C GLN A 32 26.17 -5.91 30.26
N ASN A 33 26.05 -7.14 29.75
CA ASN A 33 24.79 -7.70 29.23
C ASN A 33 23.77 -7.84 30.38
N GLU A 34 23.17 -6.75 30.84
CA GLU A 34 21.97 -6.79 31.66
C GLU A 34 20.81 -7.27 30.79
N ILE A 35 20.50 -8.56 30.88
CA ILE A 35 19.26 -9.11 30.34
C ILE A 35 18.11 -8.44 31.09
N THR A 36 17.57 -7.34 30.54
CA THR A 36 16.38 -6.69 31.07
C THR A 36 15.23 -7.70 31.06
N LYS A 37 14.91 -8.26 32.23
CA LYS A 37 13.77 -9.17 32.38
C LYS A 37 12.51 -8.39 32.07
N TYR A 38 11.77 -8.83 31.06
CA TYR A 38 10.45 -8.27 30.74
C TYR A 38 9.55 -8.33 31.99
N SER A 39 9.24 -7.17 32.55
CA SER A 39 8.21 -7.01 33.57
C SER A 39 6.89 -6.72 32.88
N LYS A 40 5.81 -7.36 33.35
CA LYS A 40 4.48 -7.09 32.81
C LYS A 40 4.09 -5.65 33.18
N PRO A 41 3.62 -4.83 32.23
CA PRO A 41 3.13 -3.48 32.53
C PRO A 41 2.03 -3.54 33.58
N THR A 42 2.08 -2.62 34.56
CA THR A 42 1.09 -2.51 35.65
C THR A 42 0.54 -1.08 35.71
N GLY A 43 -0.70 -0.92 36.18
CA GLY A 43 -1.36 0.39 36.26
C GLY A 43 -1.62 1.00 34.88
N GLU A 44 -1.39 2.30 34.74
CA GLU A 44 -1.64 3.08 33.51
C GLU A 44 -0.89 2.52 32.28
N GLN A 45 0.32 2.00 32.48
CA GLN A 45 1.11 1.41 31.40
C GLN A 45 0.44 0.15 30.82
N LYS A 46 -0.27 -0.60 31.64
CA LYS A 46 -1.06 -1.75 31.19
C LYS A 46 -2.21 -1.31 30.31
N GLU A 47 -2.93 -0.25 30.70
CA GLU A 47 -4.04 0.25 29.91
C GLU A 47 -3.60 0.76 28.54
N ILE A 48 -2.47 1.48 28.48
CA ILE A 48 -1.88 1.93 27.22
C ILE A 48 -1.48 0.74 26.35
N HIS A 49 -0.86 -0.27 26.95
CA HIS A 49 -0.47 -1.49 26.26
C HIS A 49 -1.67 -2.28 25.73
N ASP A 50 -2.72 -2.45 26.53
CA ASP A 50 -3.94 -3.16 26.15
C ASP A 50 -4.68 -2.41 25.04
N LYS A 51 -4.77 -1.07 25.11
CA LYS A 51 -5.30 -0.23 24.03
C LYS A 51 -4.49 -0.37 22.74
N TYR A 52 -3.17 -0.41 22.84
CA TYR A 52 -2.29 -0.63 21.69
C TYR A 52 -2.52 -2.01 21.06
N LEU A 53 -2.57 -3.08 21.86
CA LEU A 53 -2.87 -4.43 21.36
C LEU A 53 -4.25 -4.51 20.71
N ASP A 54 -5.24 -3.84 21.30
CA ASP A 54 -6.59 -3.82 20.77
C ASP A 54 -6.68 -3.09 19.42
N SER A 55 -5.96 -1.97 19.28
CA SER A 55 -5.88 -1.20 18.04
C SER A 55 -5.26 -1.99 16.88
N ARG A 56 -4.46 -3.02 17.19
CA ARG A 56 -3.78 -3.89 16.22
C ARG A 56 -4.48 -5.23 15.99
N ASN A 57 -5.63 -5.43 16.61
CA ASN A 57 -6.37 -6.67 16.45
C ASN A 57 -7.00 -6.76 15.05
N ILE A 58 -6.49 -7.69 14.23
CA ILE A 58 -6.93 -7.83 12.83
C ILE A 58 -8.41 -8.19 12.69
N ILE A 59 -9.03 -8.84 13.69
CA ILE A 59 -10.45 -9.17 13.68
C ILE A 59 -11.31 -7.89 13.74
N LYS A 60 -10.79 -6.81 14.36
CA LYS A 60 -11.48 -5.51 14.43
C LYS A 60 -11.21 -4.65 13.21
N LEU A 61 -10.03 -4.78 12.61
CA LEU A 61 -9.59 -3.94 11.49
C LEU A 61 -10.12 -4.41 10.13
N TYR A 62 -10.32 -5.71 9.96
CA TYR A 62 -10.66 -6.31 8.67
C TYR A 62 -11.98 -7.09 8.75
N SER A 63 -12.74 -7.04 7.65
CA SER A 63 -13.93 -7.88 7.49
C SER A 63 -13.56 -9.36 7.32
N VAL A 64 -14.52 -10.26 7.53
CA VAL A 64 -14.30 -11.71 7.33
C VAL A 64 -13.93 -12.01 5.88
N GLU A 65 -14.50 -11.27 4.93
CA GLU A 65 -14.19 -11.38 3.50
C GLU A 65 -12.75 -10.96 3.21
N ASP A 66 -12.27 -9.89 3.84
CA ASP A 66 -10.90 -9.43 3.65
C ASP A 66 -9.89 -10.41 4.26
N LEU A 67 -10.21 -11.05 5.39
CA LEU A 67 -9.37 -12.08 6.01
C LEU A 67 -9.17 -13.33 5.12
N LYS A 68 -10.02 -13.54 4.12
CA LYS A 68 -9.83 -14.62 3.12
C LYS A 68 -8.78 -14.25 2.07
N CYS A 69 -8.58 -12.95 1.82
CA CYS A 69 -7.68 -12.41 0.80
C CYS A 69 -6.36 -11.96 1.42
N ILE A 70 -5.28 -12.66 1.07
CA ILE A 70 -3.91 -12.37 1.49
C ILE A 70 -3.51 -10.95 1.06
N SER A 71 -3.87 -10.52 -0.16
CA SER A 71 -3.51 -9.20 -0.69
C SER A 71 -4.16 -8.02 0.02
N LYS A 72 -5.21 -8.24 0.82
CA LYS A 72 -5.96 -7.16 1.49
C LYS A 72 -5.53 -6.90 2.94
N VAL A 73 -4.87 -7.87 3.56
CA VAL A 73 -4.51 -7.80 4.98
C VAL A 73 -3.02 -7.55 5.13
N ASP A 74 -2.66 -6.64 6.03
CA ASP A 74 -1.27 -6.41 6.38
C ASP A 74 -0.71 -7.59 7.22
N LEU A 75 0.12 -8.43 6.60
CA LEU A 75 0.72 -9.60 7.23
C LEU A 75 1.80 -9.22 8.24
N TYR A 76 2.46 -8.06 8.07
CA TYR A 76 3.44 -7.57 9.03
C TYR A 76 2.73 -7.11 10.30
N LEU A 77 1.60 -6.41 10.17
CA LEU A 77 0.74 -6.04 11.29
C LEU A 77 0.20 -7.27 12.01
N LEU A 78 -0.34 -8.25 11.26
CA LEU A 78 -0.86 -9.51 11.80
C LEU A 78 0.16 -10.24 12.67
N MET A 79 1.42 -10.27 12.21
CA MET A 79 2.53 -10.95 12.85
C MET A 79 3.32 -10.04 13.81
N ASP A 80 2.97 -8.77 14.00
CA ASP A 80 3.79 -7.81 14.75
C ASP A 80 5.26 -7.75 14.29
N LEU A 81 5.46 -7.73 12.97
CA LEU A 81 6.77 -7.69 12.30
C LEU A 81 7.00 -6.41 11.48
N ASP A 82 6.33 -5.30 11.82
CA ASP A 82 6.40 -4.03 11.06
C ASP A 82 7.84 -3.55 10.84
N GLN A 83 8.68 -3.68 11.89
CA GLN A 83 10.10 -3.28 11.86
C GLN A 83 10.93 -4.02 10.81
N TYR A 84 10.46 -5.19 10.39
CA TYR A 84 11.14 -6.00 9.41
C TYR A 84 10.69 -5.72 7.99
N ARG A 85 9.76 -4.80 7.71
CA ARG A 85 9.29 -4.53 6.34
C ARG A 85 10.43 -4.29 5.34
N ASP A 86 11.48 -3.58 5.77
CA ASP A 86 12.66 -3.27 4.95
C ASP A 86 13.89 -4.13 5.32
N LYS A 87 13.76 -5.06 6.27
CA LYS A 87 14.85 -5.91 6.78
C LYS A 87 14.55 -7.38 6.56
N ASP A 88 15.58 -8.22 6.56
CA ASP A 88 15.37 -9.67 6.56
C ASP A 88 14.81 -10.12 7.93
N ILE A 89 13.82 -11.02 7.93
CA ILE A 89 13.18 -11.53 9.16
C ILE A 89 13.96 -12.76 9.64
N PRO A 90 14.49 -12.75 10.87
CA PRO A 90 15.13 -13.93 11.44
C PRO A 90 14.15 -15.09 11.64
N LYS A 91 14.54 -16.32 11.28
CA LYS A 91 13.68 -17.52 11.36
C LYS A 91 13.20 -17.83 12.77
N ASN A 92 14.05 -17.60 13.79
CA ASN A 92 13.71 -17.79 15.20
C ASN A 92 12.61 -16.81 15.65
N VAL A 93 12.72 -15.54 15.26
CA VAL A 93 11.72 -14.51 15.55
C VAL A 93 10.39 -14.87 14.89
N LEU A 94 10.41 -15.21 13.59
CA LEU A 94 9.21 -15.60 12.85
C LEU A 94 8.49 -16.81 13.49
N ASN A 95 9.26 -17.85 13.85
CA ASN A 95 8.69 -19.05 14.48
C ASN A 95 8.14 -18.78 15.89
N HIS A 96 8.78 -17.90 16.66
CA HIS A 96 8.30 -17.50 17.99
C HIS A 96 6.96 -16.78 17.87
N VAL A 97 6.92 -15.72 17.05
CA VAL A 97 5.73 -14.92 16.76
C VAL A 97 4.60 -15.79 16.23
N TYR A 98 4.89 -16.68 15.27
CA TYR A 98 3.90 -17.60 14.71
C TYR A 98 3.19 -18.41 15.80
N LYS A 99 3.93 -18.98 16.76
CA LYS A 99 3.34 -19.74 17.87
C LYS A 99 2.42 -18.85 18.74
N GLN A 100 2.85 -17.62 19.03
CA GLN A 100 2.06 -16.66 19.82
C GLN A 100 0.76 -16.29 19.09
N LYS A 101 0.85 -15.90 17.82
CA LYS A 101 -0.31 -15.49 17.01
C LYS A 101 -1.26 -16.64 16.70
N LYS A 102 -0.75 -17.84 16.48
CA LYS A 102 -1.56 -19.04 16.27
C LYS A 102 -2.40 -19.38 17.51
N ARG A 103 -1.85 -19.18 18.71
CA ARG A 103 -2.59 -19.31 19.96
C ARG A 103 -3.59 -18.17 20.13
N GLN A 104 -3.18 -16.92 19.88
CA GLN A 104 -4.04 -15.75 20.01
C GLN A 104 -5.31 -15.86 19.15
N TYR A 105 -5.16 -16.26 17.89
CA TYR A 105 -6.27 -16.35 16.93
C TYR A 105 -6.89 -17.75 16.85
N HIS A 106 -6.57 -18.66 17.78
CA HIS A 106 -7.22 -19.98 17.80
C HIS A 106 -8.74 -19.82 17.98
N PRO A 107 -9.58 -20.57 17.23
CA PRO A 107 -11.04 -20.44 17.33
C PRO A 107 -11.56 -20.66 18.76
N ASP A 108 -10.98 -21.60 19.51
CA ASP A 108 -11.40 -21.88 20.89
C ASP A 108 -11.03 -20.77 21.89
N ILE A 109 -9.97 -20.00 21.62
CA ILE A 109 -9.47 -18.96 22.54
C ILE A 109 -10.12 -17.62 22.22
N SER A 110 -10.05 -17.20 20.95
CA SER A 110 -10.53 -15.89 20.51
C SER A 110 -12.04 -15.85 20.26
N ARG A 111 -12.68 -17.01 20.03
CA ARG A 111 -14.04 -17.11 19.45
C ARG A 111 -14.20 -16.29 18.15
N GLY A 112 -13.08 -15.98 17.49
CA GLY A 112 -13.03 -15.18 16.28
C GLY A 112 -13.20 -16.00 15.00
N PRO A 113 -13.23 -15.34 13.83
CA PRO A 113 -13.33 -16.01 12.54
C PRO A 113 -12.15 -16.96 12.33
N ARG A 114 -12.43 -18.18 11.82
CA ARG A 114 -11.41 -19.20 11.52
C ARG A 114 -10.41 -18.71 10.47
N GLU A 115 -10.83 -17.76 9.63
CA GLU A 115 -10.02 -17.10 8.61
C GLU A 115 -8.78 -16.43 9.20
N ALA A 116 -8.89 -15.77 10.36
CA ALA A 116 -7.77 -15.15 11.05
C ALA A 116 -6.69 -16.19 11.43
N TYR A 117 -7.12 -17.33 11.96
CA TYR A 117 -6.23 -18.45 12.31
C TYR A 117 -5.48 -18.99 11.08
N LEU A 118 -6.20 -19.24 9.98
CA LEU A 118 -5.61 -19.75 8.74
C LEU A 118 -4.66 -18.72 8.11
N LEU A 119 -4.98 -17.43 8.22
CA LEU A 119 -4.15 -16.37 7.70
C LEU A 119 -2.80 -16.29 8.41
N VAL A 120 -2.73 -16.60 9.72
CA VAL A 120 -1.46 -16.69 10.46
C VAL A 120 -0.56 -17.80 9.88
N GLU A 121 -1.12 -18.94 9.47
CA GLU A 121 -0.36 -20.02 8.82
C GLU A 121 0.19 -19.57 7.48
N LYS A 122 -0.65 -18.96 6.64
CA LYS A 122 -0.24 -18.39 5.36
C LYS A 122 0.82 -17.30 5.54
N ALA A 123 0.67 -16.43 6.54
CA ALA A 123 1.59 -15.34 6.82
C ALA A 123 2.99 -15.85 7.15
N ARG A 124 3.09 -16.92 7.95
CA ARG A 124 4.37 -17.57 8.26
C ARG A 124 5.07 -18.07 7.00
N ASP A 125 4.33 -18.75 6.12
CA ASP A 125 4.91 -19.33 4.90
C ASP A 125 5.33 -18.23 3.90
N ILE A 126 4.53 -17.18 3.77
CA ILE A 126 4.81 -16.04 2.87
C ILE A 126 5.99 -15.22 3.38
N LEU A 127 5.97 -14.79 4.64
CA LEU A 127 7.03 -13.95 5.21
C LEU A 127 8.33 -14.72 5.45
N GLY A 128 8.26 -16.05 5.54
CA GLY A 128 9.42 -16.94 5.67
C GLY A 128 10.17 -17.20 4.36
N ASP A 129 9.53 -17.01 3.20
CA ASP A 129 10.14 -17.18 1.88
C ASP A 129 10.35 -15.82 1.22
N LYS A 130 11.60 -15.48 0.89
CA LYS A 130 11.97 -14.18 0.31
C LYS A 130 11.27 -13.88 -1.02
N ARG A 131 10.99 -14.90 -1.84
CA ARG A 131 10.29 -14.73 -3.12
C ARG A 131 8.80 -14.50 -2.88
N LEU A 132 8.15 -15.30 -2.03
CA LEU A 132 6.73 -15.13 -1.72
C LEU A 132 6.48 -13.79 -1.02
N ARG A 133 7.38 -13.39 -0.12
CA ARG A 133 7.35 -12.08 0.53
C ARG A 133 7.40 -10.93 -0.48
N LYS A 134 8.30 -10.97 -1.46
CA LYS A 134 8.36 -9.95 -2.53
C LYS A 134 7.07 -9.90 -3.37
N ILE A 135 6.50 -11.06 -3.69
CA ILE A 135 5.22 -11.15 -4.42
C ILE A 135 4.08 -10.56 -3.56
N TYR A 136 4.08 -10.85 -2.27
CA TYR A 136 3.13 -10.27 -1.32
C TYR A 136 3.28 -8.76 -1.20
N ASP A 137 4.49 -8.24 -0.96
CA ASP A 137 4.75 -6.80 -0.86
C ASP A 137 4.30 -6.08 -2.14
N SER A 138 4.52 -6.71 -3.29
CA SER A 138 4.06 -6.20 -4.59
C SER A 138 2.54 -6.26 -4.75
N SER A 139 1.87 -7.29 -4.22
CA SER A 139 0.41 -7.46 -4.32
C SER A 139 -0.36 -6.59 -3.33
N PHE A 140 0.18 -6.40 -2.12
CA PHE A 140 -0.39 -5.56 -1.06
C PHE A 140 -0.18 -4.07 -1.35
N PHE A 141 0.79 -3.71 -2.20
CA PHE A 141 0.97 -2.33 -2.63
C PHE A 141 -0.32 -1.76 -3.23
N ASN A 142 -0.84 -0.76 -2.55
CA ASN A 142 -2.01 -0.03 -2.97
C ASN A 142 -1.77 1.46 -2.71
N VAL A 143 -1.68 2.20 -3.80
CA VAL A 143 -1.66 3.67 -3.79
C VAL A 143 -2.98 4.11 -4.40
N GLN A 144 -3.58 5.15 -3.84
CA GLN A 144 -4.75 5.80 -4.43
C GLN A 144 -4.30 7.01 -5.23
N ILE A 145 -4.91 7.23 -6.39
CA ILE A 145 -4.67 8.44 -7.17
C ILE A 145 -5.28 9.61 -6.38
N PRO A 146 -4.49 10.64 -6.02
CA PRO A 146 -5.00 11.79 -5.29
C PRO A 146 -5.94 12.60 -6.19
N GLU A 147 -6.88 13.34 -5.58
CA GLU A 147 -7.82 14.18 -6.33
C GLU A 147 -7.08 15.32 -7.05
N ASP A 148 -7.52 15.68 -8.26
CA ASP A 148 -6.96 16.80 -9.00
C ASP A 148 -7.53 18.14 -8.47
N ARG A 149 -7.05 18.55 -7.28
CA ARG A 149 -7.42 19.80 -6.61
C ARG A 149 -6.20 20.64 -6.28
N ILE A 150 -6.43 21.88 -5.86
CA ILE A 150 -5.37 22.74 -5.32
C ILE A 150 -5.04 22.26 -3.91
N TYR A 151 -3.75 22.04 -3.66
CA TYR A 151 -3.21 21.64 -2.36
C TYR A 151 -2.49 22.82 -1.73
N GLN A 152 -2.57 22.94 -0.40
CA GLN A 152 -1.62 23.78 0.33
C GLN A 152 -0.24 23.13 0.31
N GLU A 153 0.83 23.90 0.54
CA GLU A 153 2.20 23.40 0.43
C GLU A 153 2.46 22.19 1.36
N ASP A 154 2.14 22.32 2.64
CA ASP A 154 2.31 21.22 3.62
C ASP A 154 1.48 19.99 3.24
N GLU A 155 0.24 20.20 2.79
CA GLU A 155 -0.67 19.15 2.38
C GLU A 155 -0.17 18.41 1.13
N PHE A 156 0.39 19.15 0.18
CA PHE A 156 0.96 18.61 -1.05
C PHE A 156 2.09 17.63 -0.73
N PHE A 157 3.06 18.04 0.11
CA PHE A 157 4.16 17.17 0.49
C PHE A 157 3.72 15.99 1.36
N GLU A 158 2.70 16.16 2.21
CA GLU A 158 2.16 15.05 2.99
C GLU A 158 1.51 13.98 2.09
N VAL A 159 0.63 14.40 1.17
CA VAL A 159 -0.12 13.49 0.29
C VAL A 159 0.81 12.84 -0.73
N PHE A 160 1.51 13.65 -1.53
CA PHE A 160 2.34 13.14 -2.62
C PHE A 160 3.65 12.55 -2.10
N GLY A 161 4.23 13.09 -1.03
CA GLY A 161 5.45 12.53 -0.43
C GLY A 161 5.22 11.11 0.08
N LYS A 162 4.07 10.84 0.72
CA LYS A 162 3.70 9.47 1.12
C LYS A 162 3.56 8.55 -0.09
N ILE A 163 2.90 9.00 -1.16
CA ILE A 163 2.71 8.23 -2.38
C ILE A 163 4.06 7.87 -3.04
N PHE A 164 4.91 8.87 -3.26
CA PHE A 164 6.20 8.68 -3.91
C PHE A 164 7.16 7.87 -3.05
N LYS A 165 7.07 7.96 -1.71
CA LYS A 165 7.79 7.08 -0.78
C LYS A 165 7.40 5.62 -0.95
N GLU A 166 6.11 5.32 -1.12
CA GLU A 166 5.66 3.95 -1.39
C GLU A 166 6.17 3.43 -2.75
N TYR A 167 6.12 4.25 -3.81
CA TYR A 167 6.72 3.88 -5.09
C TYR A 167 8.25 3.72 -5.01
N ALA A 168 8.93 4.55 -4.22
CA ALA A 168 10.37 4.51 -4.05
C ALA A 168 10.87 3.16 -3.51
N ARG A 169 10.07 2.47 -2.69
CA ARG A 169 10.38 1.12 -2.17
C ARG A 169 10.60 0.09 -3.28
N PHE A 170 9.98 0.29 -4.44
CA PHE A 170 10.10 -0.58 -5.61
C PHE A 170 11.07 -0.06 -6.67
N SER A 171 11.83 1.01 -6.39
CA SER A 171 12.84 1.49 -7.32
C SER A 171 14.05 0.57 -7.35
N SER A 172 14.61 0.35 -8.54
CA SER A 172 15.93 -0.28 -8.71
C SER A 172 17.09 0.70 -8.51
N GLU A 173 16.81 2.00 -8.62
CA GLU A 173 17.80 3.08 -8.58
C GLU A 173 17.59 3.97 -7.35
N PRO A 174 18.61 4.69 -6.87
CA PRO A 174 18.47 5.71 -5.83
C PRO A 174 17.42 6.76 -6.22
N VAL A 175 16.45 6.99 -5.34
CA VAL A 175 15.31 7.87 -5.61
C VAL A 175 15.58 9.27 -5.06
N PRO A 176 15.41 10.35 -5.86
CA PRO A 176 15.51 11.71 -5.36
C PRO A 176 14.41 12.00 -4.33
N GLN A 177 14.75 12.73 -3.27
CA GLN A 177 13.75 13.19 -2.31
C GLN A 177 12.85 14.25 -2.96
N MET A 178 11.57 14.25 -2.57
CA MET A 178 10.58 15.16 -3.14
C MET A 178 10.88 16.63 -2.82
N ASP A 179 11.46 16.90 -1.66
CA ASP A 179 11.79 18.25 -1.17
C ASP A 179 12.96 18.91 -1.93
N ASN A 180 13.72 18.12 -2.70
CA ASN A 180 14.81 18.62 -3.53
C ASN A 180 14.29 19.28 -4.83
N ASP A 181 15.19 19.53 -5.79
CA ASP A 181 14.85 20.10 -7.09
C ASP A 181 13.68 19.36 -7.78
N PRO A 182 12.52 20.02 -8.00
CA PRO A 182 11.34 19.41 -8.57
C PRO A 182 11.59 18.92 -10.01
N ILE A 183 12.43 19.62 -10.77
CA ILE A 183 12.70 19.25 -12.18
C ILE A 183 13.42 17.92 -12.24
N SER A 184 14.48 17.74 -11.46
CA SER A 184 15.22 16.48 -11.36
C SER A 184 14.34 15.34 -10.81
N PHE A 185 13.53 15.64 -9.79
CA PHE A 185 12.59 14.68 -9.19
C PHE A 185 11.62 14.10 -10.23
N TYR A 186 10.89 14.95 -10.96
CA TYR A 186 9.93 14.47 -11.95
C TYR A 186 10.60 13.83 -13.17
N ASN A 187 11.76 14.33 -13.60
CA ASN A 187 12.52 13.70 -14.68
C ASN A 187 12.95 12.28 -14.32
N PHE A 188 13.34 12.04 -13.06
CA PHE A 188 13.64 10.68 -12.59
C PHE A 188 12.43 9.76 -12.75
N TYR A 189 11.26 10.15 -12.24
CA TYR A 189 10.06 9.32 -12.31
C TYR A 189 9.54 9.09 -13.73
N LEU A 190 9.68 10.06 -14.63
CA LEU A 190 9.22 9.95 -16.01
C LEU A 190 10.17 9.19 -16.94
N LYS A 191 11.49 9.31 -16.72
CA LYS A 191 12.51 8.80 -17.67
C LYS A 191 13.36 7.66 -17.10
N SER A 192 13.72 7.74 -15.82
CA SER A 192 14.73 6.86 -15.21
C SER A 192 14.14 5.78 -14.31
N TYR A 193 12.92 5.97 -13.80
CA TYR A 193 12.31 5.08 -12.83
C TYR A 193 12.08 3.67 -13.40
N LYS A 194 12.73 2.69 -12.77
CA LYS A 194 12.60 1.27 -13.09
C LYS A 194 12.11 0.52 -11.86
N THR A 195 10.90 0.01 -11.95
CA THR A 195 10.26 -0.77 -10.90
C THR A 195 10.79 -2.21 -10.85
N ASN A 196 11.09 -2.69 -9.64
CA ASN A 196 11.44 -4.08 -9.33
C ASN A 196 10.23 -4.89 -8.81
N ARG A 197 9.02 -4.32 -8.89
CA ARG A 197 7.77 -4.92 -8.43
C ARG A 197 7.41 -6.16 -9.24
N ILE A 198 6.86 -7.17 -8.56
CA ILE A 198 6.41 -8.43 -9.17
C ILE A 198 4.90 -8.42 -9.31
N TYR A 199 4.39 -8.41 -10.54
CA TYR A 199 2.95 -8.28 -10.84
C TYR A 199 2.15 -9.60 -10.74
N ILE A 200 2.63 -10.54 -9.93
CA ILE A 200 1.96 -11.84 -9.73
C ILE A 200 0.95 -11.68 -8.59
N PRO A 201 -0.36 -11.94 -8.80
CA PRO A 201 -1.35 -11.90 -7.73
C PRO A 201 -1.10 -12.99 -6.68
N ILE A 202 -0.77 -12.59 -5.45
CA ILE A 202 -0.42 -13.52 -4.37
C ILE A 202 -1.55 -14.50 -4.02
N ASP A 203 -2.81 -14.05 -4.06
CA ASP A 203 -3.98 -14.87 -3.72
C ASP A 203 -4.16 -16.07 -4.65
N GLU A 204 -3.85 -15.88 -5.94
CA GLU A 204 -3.88 -16.97 -6.90
C GLU A 204 -2.62 -17.82 -6.76
N PHE A 205 -1.46 -17.17 -6.76
CA PHE A 205 -0.17 -17.84 -6.82
C PHE A 205 0.10 -18.73 -5.61
N PHE A 206 -0.29 -18.29 -4.41
CA PHE A 206 -0.07 -19.03 -3.17
C PHE A 206 -0.95 -20.29 -3.09
N ASN A 207 -2.08 -20.35 -3.78
CA ASN A 207 -2.95 -21.52 -3.75
C ASN A 207 -2.59 -22.60 -4.78
N LEU A 208 -1.66 -22.30 -5.70
CA LEU A 208 -1.19 -23.25 -6.73
C LEU A 208 -0.17 -24.26 -6.19
N SER A 209 -0.09 -25.41 -6.86
CA SER A 209 0.95 -26.41 -6.61
C SER A 209 2.35 -25.87 -6.97
N LYS A 210 3.40 -26.56 -6.52
CA LYS A 210 4.77 -26.17 -6.84
C LYS A 210 5.04 -26.20 -8.34
N GLU A 211 4.54 -27.23 -9.04
CA GLU A 211 4.68 -27.40 -10.48
C GLU A 211 3.95 -26.27 -11.24
N GLU A 212 2.72 -25.96 -10.84
CA GLU A 212 1.93 -24.90 -11.46
C GLU A 212 2.56 -23.52 -11.28
N ARG A 213 3.15 -23.25 -10.10
CA ARG A 213 3.86 -21.99 -9.83
C ARG A 213 5.09 -21.80 -10.72
N LEU A 214 5.74 -22.86 -11.18
CA LEU A 214 6.90 -22.75 -12.08
C LEU A 214 6.51 -22.22 -13.45
N ASP A 215 5.34 -22.63 -13.95
CA ASP A 215 4.85 -22.23 -15.27
C ASP A 215 3.83 -21.08 -15.23
N TYR A 216 3.48 -20.55 -14.05
CA TYR A 216 2.47 -19.51 -13.90
C TYR A 216 2.72 -18.29 -14.81
N THR A 217 3.94 -17.77 -14.82
CA THR A 217 4.33 -16.60 -15.63
C THR A 217 4.23 -16.89 -17.13
N LYS A 218 4.53 -18.13 -17.56
CA LYS A 218 4.45 -18.54 -18.96
C LYS A 218 3.00 -18.70 -19.42
N LYS A 219 2.12 -19.17 -18.52
CA LYS A 219 0.69 -19.38 -18.81
C LYS A 219 -0.11 -18.07 -18.80
N ASN A 220 0.35 -17.04 -18.10
CA ASN A 220 -0.41 -15.79 -17.88
C ASN A 220 0.33 -14.50 -18.33
N PRO A 221 1.03 -14.46 -19.48
CA PRO A 221 1.83 -13.30 -19.87
C PRO A 221 0.98 -12.03 -20.04
N ASP A 222 -0.20 -12.16 -20.64
CA ASP A 222 -1.10 -11.03 -20.92
C ASP A 222 -1.64 -10.40 -19.64
N LYS A 223 -2.01 -11.24 -18.67
CA LYS A 223 -2.51 -10.79 -17.36
C LYS A 223 -1.44 -9.98 -16.62
N LEU A 224 -0.21 -10.50 -16.57
CA LEU A 224 0.90 -9.82 -15.89
C LEU A 224 1.27 -8.51 -16.60
N THR A 225 1.24 -8.51 -17.93
CA THR A 225 1.47 -7.30 -18.73
C THR A 225 0.38 -6.26 -18.51
N LYS A 226 -0.89 -6.67 -18.43
CA LYS A 226 -2.01 -5.79 -18.11
C LYS A 226 -1.86 -5.13 -16.74
N LEU A 227 -1.53 -5.92 -15.71
CA LEU A 227 -1.32 -5.40 -14.34
C LEU A 227 -0.15 -4.41 -14.30
N LYS A 228 0.96 -4.72 -14.97
CA LYS A 228 2.10 -3.82 -15.10
C LYS A 228 1.73 -2.52 -15.80
N ASN A 229 1.00 -2.60 -16.91
CA ASN A 229 0.58 -1.41 -17.66
C ASN A 229 -0.39 -0.54 -16.85
N GLN A 230 -1.30 -1.16 -16.09
CA GLN A 230 -2.20 -0.43 -15.18
C GLN A 230 -1.43 0.34 -14.11
N ASP A 231 -0.42 -0.27 -13.49
CA ASP A 231 0.43 0.41 -12.49
C ASP A 231 1.25 1.56 -13.10
N ILE A 232 1.78 1.38 -14.31
CA ILE A 232 2.50 2.44 -15.03
C ILE A 232 1.57 3.60 -15.38
N LEU A 233 0.35 3.33 -15.84
CA LEU A 233 -0.64 4.36 -16.13
C LEU A 233 -1.04 5.11 -14.86
N GLN A 234 -1.23 4.40 -13.77
CA GLN A 234 -1.52 4.98 -12.46
C GLN A 234 -0.41 5.92 -11.99
N LEU A 235 0.85 5.48 -12.06
CA LEU A 235 2.01 6.31 -11.70
C LEU A 235 2.10 7.56 -12.58
N LYS A 236 1.88 7.42 -13.89
CA LYS A 236 1.88 8.57 -14.82
C LYS A 236 0.79 9.59 -14.47
N GLU A 237 -0.40 9.13 -14.09
CA GLU A 237 -1.47 10.03 -13.70
C GLU A 237 -1.14 10.76 -12.38
N ILE A 238 -0.59 10.05 -11.40
CA ILE A 238 -0.11 10.65 -10.16
C ILE A 238 0.94 11.73 -10.44
N ILE A 239 1.90 11.44 -11.32
CA ILE A 239 2.94 12.41 -11.72
C ILE A 239 2.31 13.61 -12.43
N ARG A 240 1.35 13.40 -13.32
CA ARG A 240 0.64 14.48 -14.02
C ARG A 240 -0.03 15.43 -13.04
N ILE A 241 -0.80 14.89 -12.08
CA ILE A 241 -1.47 15.68 -11.05
C ILE A 241 -0.42 16.38 -10.17
N ALA A 242 0.61 15.65 -9.74
CA ALA A 242 1.68 16.21 -8.90
C ALA A 242 2.37 17.40 -9.60
N GLN A 243 2.78 17.27 -10.86
CA GLN A 243 3.43 18.35 -11.62
C GLN A 243 2.52 19.55 -11.82
N LYS A 244 1.23 19.31 -12.09
CA LYS A 244 0.23 20.37 -12.27
C LYS A 244 0.03 21.17 -10.97
N ARG A 245 0.04 20.48 -9.82
CA ARG A 245 -0.31 21.03 -8.50
C ARG A 245 0.87 21.39 -7.61
N ASP A 246 2.11 21.08 -8.02
CA ASP A 246 3.31 21.41 -7.25
C ASP A 246 3.44 22.94 -7.08
N PRO A 247 3.37 23.46 -5.84
CA PRO A 247 3.46 24.90 -5.57
C PRO A 247 4.78 25.53 -6.04
N ARG A 248 5.84 24.73 -6.18
CA ARG A 248 7.18 25.18 -6.61
C ARG A 248 7.28 25.36 -8.12
N ILE A 249 6.44 24.66 -8.88
CA ILE A 249 6.39 24.75 -10.36
C ILE A 249 5.33 25.76 -10.77
N ASN A 250 4.10 25.58 -10.27
CA ASN A 250 2.96 26.40 -10.61
C ASN A 250 2.50 27.16 -9.38
N SER A 251 2.56 28.49 -9.44
CA SER A 251 2.00 29.32 -8.37
C SER A 251 0.50 29.04 -8.22
N ILE A 252 0.00 29.12 -6.99
CA ILE A 252 -1.42 28.88 -6.69
C ILE A 252 -2.34 29.75 -7.56
N ILE A 253 -1.93 31.00 -7.84
CA ILE A 253 -2.69 31.92 -8.71
C ILE A 253 -2.84 31.32 -10.12
N ASN A 254 -1.76 30.79 -10.69
CA ASN A 254 -1.82 30.15 -12.02
C ASN A 254 -2.68 28.88 -11.99
N GLN A 255 -2.64 28.11 -10.90
CA GLN A 255 -3.45 26.91 -10.74
C GLN A 255 -4.96 27.24 -10.63
N ILE A 256 -5.31 28.35 -9.97
CA ILE A 256 -6.70 28.85 -9.87
C ILE A 256 -7.20 29.24 -11.27
N GLU A 257 -6.40 30.00 -12.02
CA GLU A 257 -6.78 30.43 -13.36
C GLU A 257 -6.94 29.25 -14.32
N GLU A 258 -6.02 28.27 -14.26
CA GLU A 258 -6.12 27.04 -15.06
C GLU A 258 -7.39 26.25 -14.72
N MET A 259 -7.73 26.10 -13.43
CA MET A 259 -8.97 25.44 -13.02
C MET A 259 -10.21 26.18 -13.50
N ARG A 260 -10.21 27.52 -13.48
CA ARG A 260 -11.32 28.31 -14.01
C ARG A 260 -11.49 28.07 -15.51
N LEU A 261 -10.40 28.11 -16.27
CA LEU A 261 -10.42 27.84 -17.71
C LEU A 261 -10.82 26.40 -18.05
N GLU A 262 -10.48 25.43 -17.21
CA GLU A 262 -10.93 24.04 -17.36
C GLU A 262 -12.44 23.91 -17.12
N GLN A 263 -12.97 24.57 -16.09
CA GLN A 263 -14.42 24.61 -15.83
C GLN A 263 -15.18 25.28 -16.98
N GLU A 264 -14.61 26.33 -17.60
CA GLU A 264 -15.18 26.97 -18.79
C GLU A 264 -15.12 26.09 -20.04
N LYS A 265 -14.18 25.14 -20.10
CA LYS A 265 -14.04 24.16 -21.19
C LYS A 265 -14.82 22.87 -20.96
N GLU A 266 -15.37 22.65 -19.77
CA GLU A 266 -16.27 21.53 -19.54
C GLU A 266 -17.51 21.71 -20.42
N TRP A 267 -17.83 20.66 -21.19
CA TRP A 267 -18.93 20.69 -22.13
C TRP A 267 -20.22 20.96 -21.36
N SER A 268 -21.05 21.90 -21.85
CA SER A 268 -22.35 22.17 -21.27
C SER A 268 -23.16 20.86 -21.20
N GLN A 269 -24.03 20.71 -20.19
CA GLN A 269 -24.97 19.58 -20.10
C GLN A 269 -25.77 19.39 -21.40
N GLU A 270 -26.00 20.49 -22.13
CA GLU A 270 -26.67 20.52 -23.43
C GLU A 270 -25.82 19.89 -24.54
N GLU A 271 -24.51 20.18 -24.56
CA GLU A 271 -23.57 19.64 -25.55
C GLU A 271 -23.27 18.16 -25.28
N ILE A 272 -23.15 17.77 -24.00
CA ILE A 272 -23.09 16.36 -23.58
C ILE A 272 -24.38 15.63 -23.99
N GLY A 273 -25.54 16.28 -23.81
CA GLY A 273 -26.84 15.77 -24.25
C GLY A 273 -26.92 15.61 -25.77
N ALA A 274 -26.39 16.56 -26.54
CA ALA A 274 -26.29 16.50 -27.99
C ALA A 274 -25.36 15.36 -28.44
N LEU A 275 -24.20 15.18 -27.81
CA LEU A 275 -23.27 14.09 -28.11
C LEU A 275 -23.89 12.71 -27.83
N LYS A 276 -24.58 12.56 -26.69
CA LYS A 276 -25.28 11.31 -26.37
C LYS A 276 -26.33 10.98 -27.44
N LYS A 277 -27.10 11.98 -27.89
CA LYS A 277 -28.07 11.81 -28.99
C LYS A 277 -27.38 11.44 -30.30
N PHE A 278 -26.26 12.08 -30.64
CA PHE A 278 -25.46 11.77 -31.81
C PHE A 278 -24.88 10.35 -31.78
N CYS A 279 -24.31 9.91 -30.66
CA CYS A 279 -23.81 8.55 -30.49
C CYS A 279 -24.92 7.50 -30.62
N ILE A 280 -26.12 7.78 -30.09
CA ILE A 280 -27.29 6.90 -30.25
C ILE A 280 -27.74 6.84 -31.71
N LEU A 281 -27.71 7.98 -32.42
CA LEU A 281 -28.09 8.06 -33.83
C LEU A 281 -27.13 7.25 -34.73
N LEU A 282 -25.82 7.40 -34.50
CA LEU A 282 -24.75 6.70 -35.23
C LEU A 282 -24.64 5.22 -34.83
N GLY A 283 -25.00 4.84 -33.60
CA GLY A 283 -25.07 3.44 -33.18
C GLY A 283 -26.23 2.68 -33.84
N LYS A 284 -27.30 3.38 -34.26
CA LYS A 284 -28.47 2.80 -34.94
C LYS A 284 -28.27 2.60 -36.45
N THR A 285 -27.28 3.24 -37.08
CA THR A 285 -27.03 3.10 -38.53
C THR A 285 -26.25 1.84 -38.89
N LYS A 286 -25.71 1.09 -37.92
CA LYS A 286 -25.01 -0.19 -38.15
C LYS A 286 -25.94 -1.42 -38.27
N LYS A 287 -27.19 -1.22 -38.69
CA LYS A 287 -28.16 -2.28 -39.06
C LYS A 287 -28.81 -1.97 -40.42
N ILE A 288 -28.00 -2.00 -41.48
CA ILE A 288 -28.42 -1.94 -42.89
C ILE A 288 -27.31 -2.68 -43.65
N ASN A 289 -27.45 -3.77 -44.43
CA ASN A 289 -28.55 -4.59 -44.91
C ASN A 289 -27.95 -5.98 -45.19
N GLY A 290 -28.44 -7.04 -44.53
CA GLY A 290 -28.30 -8.41 -45.04
C GLY A 290 -29.60 -8.75 -45.76
N ARG A 291 -29.68 -8.46 -47.06
CA ARG A 291 -30.78 -8.89 -47.93
C ARG A 291 -30.38 -10.24 -48.54
N LEU A 292 -31.24 -11.23 -48.25
CA LEU A 292 -31.61 -12.44 -49.02
C LEU A 292 -30.61 -12.93 -50.08
#